data_AF-A0A944TZ03-F1
#
_entry.id   AF-A0A944TZ03-F1
#
_cell.length_a   1.000
_cell.length_b   1.000
_cell.length_c   1.000
_cell.angle_alpha   90.00
_cell.angle_beta   90.00
_cell.angle_gamma   90.00
#
_symmetry.space_group_name_H-M   'P 1'
#
loop_
_entity.id
_entity.type
_entity.pdbx_description
1 polymer ?
#
loop_
_entity_poly.entity_id
_entity_poly.type
_entity_poly.pdbx_seq_one_letter_code
_entity_poly.pdbx_strand_id
1 'polypeptide(L)'
;MKTFISTFFSLTFSLQALSATDQQNISQNNISQNWQICNETSFILNVSTAYESEETGEYKINDDTEIYPGECINKEVLNIYLRYIYAKSKPIHQGGVREWRGNFQICNNLVSELKSISKNCQEKNLESKFFRSIKPSENTSYLIENKNFKSKARTAGIQRLLSDNGYDMNKIDGISGRKTIKALSKFKKLNKLENEIDKKLLMQKLSKMAEKESQKVGLTICNRTEAPLWTALGTENGKEISSRGWWNIKIDKCTQIINRKLNSKKTYYFARSETKDIMKSEEGKKYLNIIADKASTKNFCISNSKFSAITNINCTVSGYYDAQFRQLPTDIVGLTVTLTNNDF
;
A
#
# COMPACT_ATOMS: atom_id res chain seq x y z
N MET A 1 11.06 -38.59 -88.81
CA MET A 1 10.05 -37.60 -88.39
C MET A 1 10.36 -37.25 -86.93
N LYS A 2 10.95 -36.06 -86.71
CA LYS A 2 11.02 -35.25 -85.47
C LYS A 2 11.43 -35.95 -84.14
N THR A 3 12.70 -35.78 -83.68
CA THR A 3 13.19 -34.88 -82.56
C THR A 3 12.71 -35.29 -81.15
N PHE A 4 13.43 -35.31 -80.00
CA PHE A 4 14.63 -34.67 -79.40
C PHE A 4 15.13 -35.64 -78.28
N ILE A 5 16.41 -36.05 -78.19
CA ILE A 5 17.49 -35.55 -77.29
C ILE A 5 17.10 -35.18 -75.84
N SER A 6 17.68 -35.91 -74.86
CA SER A 6 18.41 -35.43 -73.65
C SER A 6 18.27 -36.42 -72.47
N THR A 7 19.08 -37.47 -72.32
CA THR A 7 20.35 -37.57 -71.55
C THR A 7 20.44 -36.95 -70.14
N PHE A 8 20.98 -37.79 -69.22
CA PHE A 8 21.62 -37.55 -67.91
C PHE A 8 20.71 -37.34 -66.68
N PHE A 9 20.95 -37.90 -65.48
CA PHE A 9 22.15 -38.46 -64.85
C PHE A 9 21.76 -39.47 -63.73
N SER A 10 22.23 -40.71 -63.89
CA SER A 10 22.81 -41.66 -62.93
C SER A 10 22.80 -41.46 -61.39
N LEU A 11 22.54 -42.59 -60.70
CA LEU A 11 23.17 -43.10 -59.45
C LEU A 11 22.87 -42.30 -58.15
N THR A 12 22.61 -42.85 -56.95
CA THR A 12 22.80 -44.18 -56.33
C THR A 12 22.26 -44.14 -54.87
N PHE A 13 22.20 -45.32 -54.25
CA PHE A 13 22.30 -45.58 -52.81
C PHE A 13 21.09 -45.25 -51.91
N SER A 14 20.21 -46.25 -51.76
CA SER A 14 19.36 -46.45 -50.60
C SER A 14 20.13 -47.22 -49.52
N LEU A 15 20.48 -46.57 -48.40
CA LEU A 15 20.55 -47.20 -47.07
C LEU A 15 20.67 -46.14 -45.96
N GLN A 16 19.91 -46.38 -44.88
CA GLN A 16 19.96 -45.75 -43.54
C GLN A 16 19.34 -44.34 -43.46
N ALA A 17 18.58 -43.95 -42.44
CA ALA A 17 18.43 -44.48 -41.08
C ALA A 17 17.01 -44.23 -40.55
N LEU A 18 16.60 -45.03 -39.58
CA LEU A 18 15.50 -44.74 -38.65
C LEU A 18 15.81 -43.43 -37.92
N SER A 19 15.23 -42.31 -38.34
CA SER A 19 15.10 -41.13 -37.49
C SER A 19 13.83 -41.29 -36.67
N ALA A 20 14.04 -41.56 -35.38
CA ALA A 20 13.03 -41.46 -34.36
C ALA A 20 12.36 -40.09 -34.45
N THR A 21 11.03 -40.11 -34.45
CA THR A 21 10.19 -38.93 -34.27
C THR A 21 10.50 -38.31 -32.91
N ASP A 22 11.32 -37.27 -32.87
CA ASP A 22 11.24 -36.27 -31.80
C ASP A 22 9.95 -35.47 -32.04
N GLN A 23 8.85 -36.06 -31.59
CA GLN A 23 7.64 -35.31 -31.30
C GLN A 23 7.98 -34.32 -30.18
N GLN A 24 8.37 -33.09 -30.55
CA GLN A 24 8.13 -31.93 -29.69
C GLN A 24 6.62 -31.72 -29.57
N ASN A 25 6.00 -32.56 -28.75
CA ASN A 25 4.61 -32.45 -28.36
C ASN A 25 4.53 -31.45 -27.20
N ILE A 26 4.80 -30.17 -27.47
CA ILE A 26 4.38 -29.08 -26.59
C ILE A 26 2.87 -28.91 -26.82
N SER A 27 2.10 -29.82 -26.21
CA SER A 27 0.64 -29.88 -26.31
C SER A 27 -0.02 -28.91 -25.33
N GLN A 28 -0.50 -27.78 -25.87
CA GLN A 28 -1.80 -27.14 -25.60
C GLN A 28 -2.35 -27.02 -24.15
N ASN A 29 -1.53 -26.81 -23.11
CA ASN A 29 -2.06 -26.56 -21.74
C ASN A 29 -1.86 -25.15 -21.17
N ASN A 30 -1.19 -24.23 -21.87
CA ASN A 30 -0.98 -22.86 -21.39
C ASN A 30 -2.10 -21.91 -21.85
N ILE A 31 -3.36 -22.23 -21.54
CA ILE A 31 -4.47 -21.31 -21.78
C ILE A 31 -4.27 -20.08 -20.86
N SER A 32 -4.27 -18.88 -21.43
CA SER A 32 -4.34 -17.63 -20.66
C SER A 32 -5.71 -17.54 -19.99
N GLN A 33 -5.77 -17.46 -18.66
CA GLN A 33 -6.98 -17.10 -17.94
C GLN A 33 -7.04 -15.59 -17.73
N ASN A 34 -8.24 -15.06 -17.91
CA ASN A 34 -8.60 -13.76 -17.37
C ASN A 34 -8.81 -13.89 -15.87
N TRP A 35 -7.86 -13.38 -15.09
CA TRP A 35 -8.00 -13.22 -13.65
C TRP A 35 -8.63 -11.85 -13.36
N GLN A 36 -9.82 -11.86 -12.79
CA GLN A 36 -10.53 -10.65 -12.41
C GLN A 36 -10.22 -10.25 -10.96
N ILE A 37 -9.91 -8.99 -10.74
CA ILE A 37 -9.65 -8.42 -9.41
C ILE A 37 -10.69 -7.35 -9.15
N CYS A 38 -11.51 -7.55 -8.13
CA CYS A 38 -12.63 -6.67 -7.78
C CYS A 38 -12.38 -5.95 -6.45
N ASN A 39 -12.56 -4.63 -6.45
CA ASN A 39 -12.52 -3.82 -5.24
C ASN A 39 -13.91 -3.68 -4.64
N GLU A 40 -14.24 -4.50 -3.65
CA GLU A 40 -15.50 -4.42 -2.89
C GLU A 40 -15.34 -3.65 -1.57
N THR A 41 -14.27 -2.86 -1.45
CA THR A 41 -14.04 -1.98 -0.32
C THR A 41 -14.62 -0.59 -0.60
N SER A 42 -14.69 0.24 0.44
CA SER A 42 -14.94 1.67 0.39
C SER A 42 -13.67 2.50 0.11
N PHE A 43 -12.51 1.86 -0.04
CA PHE A 43 -11.23 2.52 -0.28
C PHE A 43 -10.84 2.46 -1.76
N ILE A 44 -10.21 3.50 -2.27
CA ILE A 44 -9.43 3.42 -3.52
C ILE A 44 -8.16 2.63 -3.19
N LEU A 45 -7.90 1.58 -3.96
CA LEU A 45 -6.81 0.65 -3.71
C LEU A 45 -5.76 0.78 -4.80
N ASN A 46 -4.50 0.80 -4.39
CA ASN A 46 -3.37 0.49 -5.25
C ASN A 46 -3.09 -1.01 -5.13
N VAL A 47 -3.29 -1.74 -6.21
CA VAL A 47 -3.11 -3.20 -6.27
C VAL A 47 -1.79 -3.53 -6.97
N SER A 48 -0.98 -4.34 -6.30
CA SER A 48 0.19 -5.00 -6.85
C SER A 48 -0.16 -6.45 -7.14
N THR A 49 0.15 -6.93 -8.33
CA THR A 49 0.05 -8.35 -8.69
C THR A 49 1.44 -8.89 -9.01
N ALA A 50 1.72 -10.13 -8.63
CA ALA A 50 2.94 -10.81 -9.04
C ALA A 50 2.65 -12.21 -9.59
N TYR A 51 3.55 -12.67 -10.46
CA TYR A 51 3.49 -14.01 -11.06
C TYR A 51 4.87 -14.63 -11.00
N GLU A 52 4.94 -15.89 -10.58
CA GLU A 52 6.17 -16.68 -10.58
C GLU A 52 6.32 -17.38 -11.92
N SER A 53 7.43 -17.13 -12.61
CA SER A 53 7.79 -17.82 -13.85
C SER A 53 8.30 -19.22 -13.53
N GLU A 54 7.65 -20.27 -14.01
CA GLU A 54 8.14 -21.65 -13.82
C GLU A 54 9.49 -21.89 -14.53
N GLU A 55 9.76 -21.17 -15.63
CA GLU A 55 11.01 -21.31 -16.40
C GLU A 55 12.23 -20.73 -15.67
N THR A 56 12.05 -19.65 -14.91
CA THR A 56 13.18 -18.91 -14.29
C THR A 56 13.15 -18.92 -12.76
N GLY A 57 12.02 -19.28 -12.14
CA GLY A 57 11.79 -19.13 -10.70
C GLY A 57 11.69 -17.68 -10.24
N GLU A 58 11.61 -16.72 -11.16
CA GLU A 58 11.59 -15.29 -10.86
C GLU A 58 10.17 -14.72 -10.79
N TYR A 59 9.97 -13.70 -9.95
CA TYR A 59 8.70 -13.00 -9.82
C TYR A 59 8.62 -11.79 -10.75
N LYS A 60 7.63 -11.77 -11.63
CA LYS A 60 7.23 -10.57 -12.38
C LYS A 60 6.17 -9.81 -11.60
N ILE A 61 6.48 -8.58 -11.17
CA ILE A 61 5.56 -7.71 -10.43
C ILE A 61 4.98 -6.64 -11.36
N ASN A 62 3.65 -6.51 -11.35
CA ASN A 62 2.95 -5.34 -11.87
C ASN A 62 2.42 -4.55 -10.67
N ASP A 63 3.03 -3.39 -10.42
CA ASP A 63 2.78 -2.59 -9.22
C ASP A 63 1.72 -1.49 -9.43
N ASP A 64 1.12 -1.06 -8.30
CA ASP A 64 0.33 0.17 -8.14
C ASP A 64 -0.79 0.41 -9.17
N THR A 65 -1.52 -0.65 -9.57
CA THR A 65 -2.75 -0.49 -10.35
C THR A 65 -3.87 0.07 -9.48
N GLU A 66 -4.33 1.30 -9.76
CA GLU A 66 -5.43 1.94 -9.03
C GLU A 66 -6.78 1.31 -9.40
N ILE A 67 -7.57 0.89 -8.40
CA ILE A 67 -8.93 0.36 -8.58
C ILE A 67 -9.88 1.11 -7.64
N TYR A 68 -10.93 1.74 -8.20
CA TYR A 68 -11.93 2.44 -7.40
C TYR A 68 -12.93 1.47 -6.74
N PRO A 69 -13.55 1.86 -5.61
CA PRO A 69 -14.65 1.14 -5.00
C PRO A 69 -15.74 0.70 -6.00
N GLY A 70 -16.00 -0.60 -6.05
CA GLY A 70 -16.97 -1.24 -6.95
C GLY A 70 -16.51 -1.38 -8.39
N GLU A 71 -15.22 -1.20 -8.71
CA GLU A 71 -14.63 -1.57 -9.99
C GLU A 71 -14.01 -2.96 -9.93
N CYS A 72 -13.94 -3.62 -11.10
CA CYS A 72 -13.14 -4.81 -11.32
C CYS A 72 -12.23 -4.59 -12.51
N ILE A 73 -11.01 -5.12 -12.45
CA ILE A 73 -10.07 -5.15 -13.57
C ILE A 73 -9.80 -6.60 -13.96
N ASN A 74 -9.49 -6.84 -15.23
CA ASN A 74 -9.03 -8.14 -15.70
C ASN A 74 -7.51 -8.08 -15.92
N LYS A 75 -6.81 -9.15 -15.53
CA LYS A 75 -5.40 -9.37 -15.81
C LYS A 75 -5.29 -10.68 -16.58
N GLU A 76 -4.64 -10.62 -17.74
CA GLU A 76 -4.29 -11.80 -18.50
C GLU A 76 -3.08 -12.49 -17.87
N VAL A 77 -3.24 -13.77 -17.54
CA VAL A 77 -2.20 -14.58 -16.89
C VAL A 77 -2.27 -16.00 -17.40
N LEU A 78 -1.12 -16.62 -17.70
CA LEU A 78 -1.09 -18.04 -18.02
C LEU A 78 -1.47 -18.89 -16.79
N ASN A 79 -2.27 -19.94 -16.99
CA ASN A 79 -2.78 -20.79 -15.91
C ASN A 79 -1.70 -21.50 -15.10
N ILE A 80 -0.53 -21.70 -15.70
CA ILE A 80 0.62 -22.36 -15.08
C ILE A 80 1.27 -21.48 -14.00
N TYR A 81 1.10 -20.16 -14.03
CA TYR A 81 1.80 -19.30 -13.08
C TYR A 81 1.08 -19.22 -11.74
N LEU A 82 1.83 -19.40 -10.66
CA LEU A 82 1.37 -19.02 -9.33
C LEU A 82 1.16 -17.51 -9.29
N ARG A 83 -0.06 -17.11 -8.90
CA ARG A 83 -0.49 -15.72 -8.88
C ARG A 83 -0.46 -15.18 -7.46
N TYR A 84 -0.12 -13.92 -7.32
CA TYR A 84 0.02 -13.26 -6.04
C TYR A 84 -0.62 -11.87 -6.09
N ILE A 85 -1.33 -11.49 -5.04
CA ILE A 85 -1.97 -10.18 -4.91
C ILE A 85 -1.61 -9.50 -3.60
N TYR A 86 -1.35 -8.20 -3.67
CA TYR A 86 -1.24 -7.30 -2.53
C TYR A 86 -2.02 -6.03 -2.87
N ALA A 87 -2.71 -5.44 -1.89
CA ALA A 87 -3.31 -4.14 -2.09
C ALA A 87 -3.08 -3.24 -0.88
N LYS A 88 -2.97 -1.94 -1.12
CA LYS A 88 -2.98 -0.91 -0.08
C LYS A 88 -3.96 0.19 -0.44
N SER A 89 -4.63 0.77 0.54
CA SER A 89 -5.49 1.92 0.31
C SER A 89 -4.66 3.15 -0.04
N LYS A 90 -5.19 4.05 -0.87
CA LYS A 90 -4.56 5.35 -1.08
C LYS A 90 -4.40 6.10 0.25
N PRO A 91 -3.30 6.84 0.45
CA PRO A 91 -3.05 7.59 1.69
C PRO A 91 -4.00 8.78 1.88
N ILE A 92 -4.88 9.05 0.91
CA ILE A 92 -5.88 10.11 0.95
C ILE A 92 -7.00 9.81 1.96
N HIS A 93 -7.24 8.53 2.24
CA HIS A 93 -8.35 8.11 3.08
C HIS A 93 -8.03 8.29 4.55
N GLN A 94 -8.95 8.92 5.28
CA GLN A 94 -8.75 9.17 6.70
C GLN A 94 -8.63 7.87 7.51
N GLY A 95 -7.71 7.86 8.48
CA GLY A 95 -7.45 6.71 9.36
C GLY A 95 -6.16 5.94 9.05
N GLY A 96 -5.42 6.38 8.03
CA GLY A 96 -4.14 5.77 7.62
C GLY A 96 -4.30 4.67 6.58
N VAL A 97 -3.17 4.25 6.01
CA VAL A 97 -3.13 3.23 4.97
C VAL A 97 -3.50 1.86 5.55
N ARG A 98 -4.46 1.20 4.90
CA ARG A 98 -4.83 -0.20 5.14
C ARG A 98 -4.21 -1.09 4.08
N GLU A 99 -3.86 -2.30 4.47
CA GLU A 99 -3.25 -3.30 3.59
C GLU A 99 -4.13 -4.56 3.55
N TRP A 100 -4.27 -5.10 2.35
CA TRP A 100 -4.79 -6.44 2.07
C TRP A 100 -3.59 -7.26 1.63
N ARG A 101 -3.01 -7.95 2.60
CA ARG A 101 -1.75 -8.69 2.46
C ARG A 101 -1.97 -10.16 2.78
N GLY A 102 -1.10 -11.00 2.24
CA GLY A 102 -1.00 -12.40 2.66
C GLY A 102 0.22 -12.60 3.55
N ASN A 103 0.78 -13.81 3.47
CA ASN A 103 1.95 -14.20 4.26
C ASN A 103 3.19 -14.42 3.38
N PHE A 104 3.07 -14.31 2.06
CA PHE A 104 4.15 -14.60 1.13
C PHE A 104 4.99 -13.34 0.88
N GLN A 105 6.20 -13.29 1.41
CA GLN A 105 7.07 -12.13 1.26
C GLN A 105 7.72 -12.13 -0.13
N ILE A 106 7.52 -11.03 -0.87
CA ILE A 106 8.19 -10.77 -2.15
C ILE A 106 8.95 -9.45 -2.00
N CYS A 107 10.26 -9.47 -2.28
CA CYS A 107 11.07 -8.25 -2.28
C CYS A 107 10.85 -7.47 -3.58
N ASN A 108 10.92 -6.15 -3.51
CA ASN A 108 10.88 -5.28 -4.67
C ASN A 108 12.28 -4.72 -4.89
N ASN A 109 12.87 -4.96 -6.05
CA ASN A 109 14.12 -4.32 -6.43
C ASN A 109 13.81 -3.02 -7.17
N LEU A 110 14.01 -1.87 -6.51
CA LEU A 110 13.80 -0.55 -7.11
C LEU A 110 14.93 -0.14 -8.07
N VAL A 111 16.05 -0.87 -8.11
CA VAL A 111 17.29 -0.44 -8.78
C VAL A 111 17.54 -1.16 -10.12
N SER A 112 16.87 -2.28 -10.39
CA SER A 112 16.98 -2.94 -11.70
C SER A 112 15.61 -3.22 -12.31
N GLU A 113 15.42 -2.76 -13.54
CA GLU A 113 14.37 -3.24 -14.46
C GLU A 113 14.51 -4.76 -14.77
N LEU A 114 15.57 -5.41 -14.25
CA LEU A 114 15.77 -6.85 -14.25
C LEU A 114 14.98 -7.51 -13.12
N LYS A 115 14.03 -8.33 -13.55
CA LYS A 115 12.93 -8.95 -12.83
C LYS A 115 13.34 -10.19 -12.05
N SER A 116 14.35 -10.13 -11.17
CA SER A 116 14.68 -11.25 -10.28
C SER A 116 14.69 -10.84 -8.81
N ILE A 117 14.00 -11.61 -7.98
CA ILE A 117 13.70 -11.29 -6.59
C ILE A 117 14.16 -12.44 -5.70
N SER A 118 15.01 -12.15 -4.71
CA SER A 118 15.41 -13.15 -3.71
C SER A 118 14.38 -13.29 -2.58
N LYS A 119 14.40 -14.41 -1.84
CA LYS A 119 13.59 -14.59 -0.62
C LYS A 119 14.07 -13.74 0.57
N ASN A 120 15.34 -13.34 0.60
CA ASN A 120 15.93 -12.56 1.70
C ASN A 120 15.99 -11.05 1.37
N CYS A 121 14.93 -10.31 1.70
CA CYS A 121 14.88 -8.86 1.44
C CYS A 121 15.84 -8.07 2.35
N GLN A 122 16.01 -8.54 3.58
CA GLN A 122 16.73 -7.83 4.64
C GLN A 122 18.24 -7.75 4.36
N GLU A 123 18.85 -8.82 3.84
CA GLU A 123 20.27 -8.85 3.48
C GLU A 123 20.60 -7.94 2.30
N LYS A 124 19.61 -7.65 1.44
CA LYS A 124 19.77 -6.84 0.23
C LYS A 124 19.23 -5.42 0.34
N ASN A 125 18.80 -4.99 1.53
CA ASN A 125 18.16 -3.69 1.77
C ASN A 125 16.99 -3.39 0.79
N LEU A 126 16.27 -4.42 0.36
CA LEU A 126 15.14 -4.28 -0.57
C LEU A 126 13.84 -4.03 0.19
N GLU A 127 12.97 -3.17 -0.36
CA GLU A 127 11.61 -3.03 0.15
C GLU A 127 10.86 -4.37 -0.05
N SER A 128 9.93 -4.71 0.82
CA SER A 128 9.19 -5.98 0.71
C SER A 128 7.71 -5.79 0.96
N LYS A 129 6.91 -6.58 0.25
CA LYS A 129 5.45 -6.64 0.40
C LYS A 129 5.06 -8.09 0.67
N PHE A 130 4.01 -8.28 1.45
CA PHE A 130 3.49 -9.61 1.77
C PHE A 130 2.26 -9.88 0.90
N PHE A 131 2.43 -10.68 -0.13
CA PHE A 131 1.37 -11.04 -1.05
C PHE A 131 0.54 -12.22 -0.52
N ARG A 132 -0.72 -12.27 -0.95
CA ARG A 132 -1.58 -13.44 -0.85
C ARG A 132 -1.41 -14.28 -2.11
N SER A 133 -1.12 -15.57 -1.94
CA SER A 133 -1.13 -16.55 -3.02
C SER A 133 -2.56 -16.82 -3.50
N ILE A 134 -2.76 -16.84 -4.81
CA ILE A 134 -4.02 -17.08 -5.48
C ILE A 134 -3.90 -18.40 -6.23
N LYS A 135 -4.83 -19.33 -5.95
CA LYS A 135 -4.84 -20.64 -6.59
C LYS A 135 -5.14 -20.49 -8.09
N PRO A 136 -4.60 -21.35 -8.97
CA PRO A 136 -4.95 -21.34 -10.39
C PRO A 136 -6.46 -21.44 -10.65
N SER A 137 -7.21 -22.13 -9.79
CA SER A 137 -8.67 -22.25 -9.88
C SER A 137 -9.45 -20.97 -9.51
N GLU A 138 -8.83 -19.97 -8.89
CA GLU A 138 -9.49 -18.72 -8.47
C GLU A 138 -9.48 -17.69 -9.61
N ASN A 139 -10.53 -17.67 -10.42
CA ASN A 139 -10.64 -16.74 -11.55
C ASN A 139 -10.99 -15.30 -11.12
N THR A 140 -11.57 -15.11 -9.93
CA THR A 140 -11.93 -13.80 -9.40
C THR A 140 -11.46 -13.64 -7.97
N SER A 141 -10.69 -12.59 -7.70
CA SER A 141 -10.26 -12.21 -6.35
C SER A 141 -10.98 -10.94 -5.90
N TYR A 142 -11.65 -11.01 -4.76
CA TYR A 142 -12.34 -9.89 -4.14
C TYR A 142 -11.51 -9.29 -3.01
N LEU A 143 -11.26 -7.99 -3.08
CA LEU A 143 -10.70 -7.20 -1.99
C LEU A 143 -11.88 -6.67 -1.16
N ILE A 144 -11.99 -7.12 0.09
CA ILE A 144 -13.16 -6.86 0.96
C ILE A 144 -12.77 -6.18 2.27
N GLU A 145 -13.69 -5.41 2.84
CA GLU A 145 -13.62 -4.97 4.24
C GLU A 145 -14.47 -5.88 5.15
N ASN A 146 -14.30 -5.77 6.47
CA ASN A 146 -15.14 -6.49 7.45
C ASN A 146 -16.65 -6.26 7.23
N LYS A 147 -17.04 -5.07 6.75
CA LYS A 147 -18.44 -4.75 6.45
C LYS A 147 -19.00 -5.45 5.21
N ASN A 148 -18.12 -6.01 4.37
CA ASN A 148 -18.46 -6.77 3.17
C ASN A 148 -19.50 -6.08 2.29
N PHE A 149 -19.13 -4.94 1.68
CA PHE A 149 -20.07 -4.09 0.96
C PHE A 149 -20.62 -4.72 -0.32
N LYS A 150 -19.90 -5.67 -0.95
CA LYS A 150 -20.30 -6.30 -2.22
C LYS A 150 -20.67 -5.25 -3.27
N SER A 151 -21.85 -5.36 -3.87
CA SER A 151 -22.41 -4.40 -4.82
C SER A 151 -22.57 -2.97 -4.28
N LYS A 152 -22.57 -2.78 -2.95
CA LYS A 152 -22.66 -1.45 -2.31
C LYS A 152 -21.31 -0.74 -2.20
N ALA A 153 -20.20 -1.40 -2.57
CA ALA A 153 -18.84 -0.88 -2.44
C ALA A 153 -18.69 0.51 -3.07
N ARG A 154 -19.26 0.72 -4.26
CA ARG A 154 -19.23 2.02 -4.95
C ARG A 154 -19.88 3.14 -4.13
N THR A 155 -21.07 2.91 -3.60
CA THR A 155 -21.77 3.88 -2.75
C THR A 155 -20.99 4.12 -1.45
N ALA A 156 -20.43 3.06 -0.86
CA ALA A 156 -19.60 3.17 0.33
C ALA A 156 -18.33 3.99 0.06
N GLY A 157 -17.74 3.83 -1.13
CA GLY A 157 -16.61 4.63 -1.61
C GLY A 157 -16.95 6.11 -1.78
N ILE A 158 -18.13 6.43 -2.31
CA ILE A 158 -18.61 7.82 -2.38
C ILE A 158 -18.77 8.41 -0.98
N GLN A 159 -19.38 7.68 -0.04
CA GLN A 159 -19.52 8.12 1.34
C GLN A 159 -18.14 8.33 2.01
N ARG A 160 -17.21 7.40 1.80
CA ARG A 160 -15.82 7.50 2.27
C ARG A 160 -15.16 8.77 1.75
N LEU A 161 -15.17 8.99 0.45
CA LEU A 161 -14.56 10.16 -0.15
C LEU A 161 -15.24 11.47 0.26
N LEU A 162 -16.56 11.48 0.44
CA LEU A 162 -17.25 12.64 1.02
C LEU A 162 -16.75 12.91 2.44
N SER A 163 -16.57 11.88 3.26
CA SER A 163 -15.95 12.01 4.59
C SER A 163 -14.53 12.56 4.50
N ASP A 164 -13.73 12.07 3.55
CA ASP A 164 -12.36 12.53 3.32
C ASP A 164 -12.31 14.00 2.89
N ASN A 165 -13.35 14.49 2.19
CA ASN A 165 -13.57 15.89 1.85
C ASN A 165 -14.20 16.72 2.99
N GLY A 166 -14.26 16.19 4.22
CA GLY A 166 -14.74 16.92 5.40
C GLY A 166 -16.27 16.97 5.57
N TYR A 167 -17.04 16.23 4.76
CA TYR A 167 -18.48 16.09 4.99
C TYR A 167 -18.70 15.08 6.11
N ASP A 168 -19.51 15.45 7.10
CA ASP A 168 -19.85 14.52 8.19
C ASP A 168 -20.70 13.36 7.66
N MET A 169 -20.10 12.18 7.56
CA MET A 169 -20.75 10.91 7.20
C MET A 169 -20.79 10.00 8.42
N ASN A 170 -21.82 10.13 9.28
CA ASN A 170 -22.03 9.34 10.51
C ASN A 170 -21.62 7.86 10.39
N LYS A 171 -21.94 7.26 9.25
CA LYS A 171 -21.56 5.90 8.90
C LYS A 171 -21.29 5.79 7.41
N ILE A 172 -20.40 4.85 7.09
CA ILE A 172 -20.15 4.39 5.73
C ILE A 172 -20.74 2.99 5.65
N ASP A 173 -21.90 2.90 5.03
CA ASP A 173 -22.78 1.73 4.99
C ASP A 173 -23.17 1.32 3.55
N GLY A 174 -22.76 2.10 2.56
CA GLY A 174 -23.08 1.86 1.16
C GLY A 174 -24.54 2.10 0.79
N ILE A 175 -25.32 2.80 1.64
CA ILE A 175 -26.71 3.16 1.38
C ILE A 175 -26.79 4.65 1.03
N SER A 176 -27.30 4.98 -0.16
CA SER A 176 -27.44 6.37 -0.62
C SER A 176 -28.66 7.06 0.01
N GLY A 177 -28.62 7.30 1.32
CA GLY A 177 -29.67 8.00 2.06
C GLY A 177 -29.62 9.53 1.90
N ARG A 178 -30.56 10.22 2.56
CA ARG A 178 -30.72 11.69 2.51
C ARG A 178 -29.41 12.45 2.79
N LYS A 179 -28.61 12.00 3.76
CA LYS A 179 -27.32 12.66 4.12
C LYS A 179 -26.30 12.57 2.99
N THR A 180 -26.15 11.38 2.39
CA THR A 180 -25.25 11.15 1.25
C THR A 180 -25.68 11.98 0.04
N ILE A 181 -26.99 12.01 -0.27
CA ILE A 181 -27.54 12.80 -1.38
C ILE A 181 -27.28 14.30 -1.17
N LYS A 182 -27.55 14.82 0.04
CA LYS A 182 -27.32 16.24 0.38
C LYS A 182 -25.84 16.61 0.30
N ALA A 183 -24.95 15.78 0.84
CA ALA A 183 -23.52 16.00 0.78
C ALA A 183 -23.00 15.97 -0.67
N LEU A 184 -23.48 15.03 -1.48
CA LEU A 184 -23.11 14.93 -2.88
C LEU A 184 -23.60 16.13 -3.70
N SER A 185 -24.84 16.57 -3.49
CA SER A 185 -25.38 17.78 -4.13
C SER A 185 -24.56 19.02 -3.78
N LYS A 186 -24.20 19.19 -2.50
CA LYS A 186 -23.34 20.28 -2.06
C LYS A 186 -21.95 20.19 -2.69
N PHE A 187 -21.36 19.00 -2.74
CA PHE A 187 -20.05 18.77 -3.38
C PHE A 187 -20.09 19.13 -4.86
N LYS A 188 -21.10 18.67 -5.60
CA LYS A 188 -21.27 18.98 -7.02
C LYS A 188 -21.42 20.49 -7.25
N LYS A 189 -22.27 21.17 -6.49
CA LYS A 189 -22.47 22.63 -6.56
C LYS A 189 -21.17 23.40 -6.31
N LEU A 190 -20.45 23.07 -5.23
CA LEU A 190 -19.19 23.74 -4.87
C LEU A 190 -18.10 23.56 -5.92
N ASN A 191 -18.06 22.38 -6.56
CA ASN A 191 -17.06 22.04 -7.56
C ASN A 191 -17.53 22.27 -9.00
N LYS A 192 -18.67 22.95 -9.19
CA LYS A 192 -19.28 23.25 -10.50
C LYS A 192 -19.41 22.01 -11.40
N LEU A 193 -19.81 20.89 -10.80
CA LEU A 193 -20.04 19.63 -11.52
C LEU A 193 -21.50 19.55 -11.98
N GLU A 194 -21.71 18.92 -13.13
CA GLU A 194 -23.03 18.61 -13.65
C GLU A 194 -23.82 17.70 -12.70
N ASN A 195 -25.14 17.82 -12.75
CA ASN A 195 -26.04 17.00 -11.94
C ASN A 195 -25.93 15.53 -12.32
N GLU A 196 -25.90 15.25 -13.62
CA GLU A 196 -25.61 13.93 -14.17
C GLU A 196 -24.13 13.86 -14.54
N ILE A 197 -23.40 12.97 -13.90
CA ILE A 197 -21.97 12.79 -14.10
C ILE A 197 -21.68 11.31 -13.99
N ASP A 198 -20.79 10.81 -14.85
CA ASP A 198 -20.33 9.44 -14.77
C ASP A 198 -19.79 9.13 -13.35
N LYS A 199 -20.09 7.94 -12.84
CA LYS A 199 -19.79 7.56 -11.46
C LYS A 199 -18.29 7.47 -11.22
N LYS A 200 -17.51 6.99 -12.19
CA LYS A 200 -16.05 6.92 -12.10
C LYS A 200 -15.47 8.32 -12.10
N LEU A 201 -15.92 9.17 -13.02
CA LEU A 201 -15.49 10.58 -13.07
C LEU A 201 -15.81 11.32 -11.76
N LEU A 202 -17.00 11.10 -11.19
CA LEU A 202 -17.37 11.65 -9.89
C LEU A 202 -16.40 11.24 -8.78
N MET A 203 -16.06 9.94 -8.69
CA MET A 203 -15.14 9.44 -7.69
C MET A 203 -13.71 9.96 -7.89
N GLN A 204 -13.25 10.11 -9.13
CA GLN A 204 -11.97 10.76 -9.44
C GLN A 204 -11.95 12.22 -8.98
N LYS A 205 -13.04 12.98 -9.22
CA LYS A 205 -13.15 14.37 -8.73
C LYS A 205 -13.17 14.43 -7.20
N LEU A 206 -13.92 13.55 -6.55
CA LEU A 206 -13.96 13.42 -5.10
C LEU A 206 -12.57 13.08 -4.52
N SER A 207 -11.86 12.12 -5.12
CA SER A 207 -10.49 11.74 -4.74
C SER A 207 -9.53 12.92 -4.86
N LYS A 208 -9.55 13.63 -6.00
CA LYS A 208 -8.66 14.78 -6.23
C LYS A 208 -8.91 15.92 -5.23
N MET A 209 -10.16 16.14 -4.84
CA MET A 209 -10.48 17.15 -3.83
C MET A 209 -10.12 16.66 -2.42
N ALA A 210 -10.31 15.37 -2.12
CA ALA A 210 -9.85 14.78 -0.86
C ALA A 210 -8.34 14.90 -0.70
N GLU A 211 -7.55 14.70 -1.77
CA GLU A 211 -6.10 14.92 -1.77
C GLU A 211 -5.75 16.35 -1.36
N LYS A 212 -6.40 17.35 -1.95
CA LYS A 212 -6.17 18.76 -1.61
C LYS A 212 -6.59 19.10 -0.18
N GLU A 213 -7.73 18.58 0.27
CA GLU A 213 -8.20 18.79 1.64
C GLU A 213 -7.27 18.11 2.65
N SER A 214 -6.78 16.90 2.35
CA SER A 214 -5.85 16.17 3.20
C SER A 214 -4.53 16.94 3.40
N GLN A 215 -4.08 17.74 2.43
CA GLN A 215 -2.88 18.56 2.58
C GLN A 215 -3.06 19.74 3.55
N LYS A 216 -4.31 20.18 3.79
CA LYS A 216 -4.63 21.30 4.68
C LYS A 216 -4.87 20.88 6.12
N VAL A 217 -4.99 19.58 6.39
CA VAL A 217 -5.35 19.04 7.70
C VAL A 217 -4.43 17.91 8.12
N GLY A 218 -4.32 17.70 9.43
CA GLY A 218 -3.55 16.59 9.97
C GLY A 218 -2.13 16.98 10.39
N LEU A 219 -1.23 16.00 10.33
CA LEU A 219 0.14 16.09 10.83
C LEU A 219 1.11 15.47 9.83
N THR A 220 2.08 16.28 9.42
CA THR A 220 3.25 15.88 8.66
C THR A 220 4.47 15.98 9.55
N ILE A 221 5.32 14.95 9.56
CA ILE A 221 6.64 15.01 10.21
C ILE A 221 7.70 15.02 9.12
N CYS A 222 8.61 16.00 9.18
CA CYS A 222 9.74 16.16 8.28
C CYS A 222 11.03 15.82 9.01
N ASN A 223 11.85 14.98 8.39
CA ASN A 223 13.19 14.67 8.85
C ASN A 223 14.20 15.62 8.19
N ARG A 224 14.89 16.42 9.00
CA ARG A 224 16.04 17.27 8.64
C ARG A 224 17.25 16.97 9.53
N THR A 225 17.32 15.72 10.02
CA THR A 225 18.47 15.19 10.74
C THR A 225 19.40 14.47 9.78
N GLU A 226 20.60 14.11 10.25
CA GLU A 226 21.60 13.39 9.46
C GLU A 226 21.36 11.88 9.37
N ALA A 227 20.24 11.38 9.93
CA ALA A 227 19.91 9.96 10.01
C ALA A 227 18.41 9.67 9.84
N PRO A 228 18.01 8.42 9.57
CA PRO A 228 16.59 8.05 9.54
C PRO A 228 15.92 8.28 10.90
N LEU A 229 14.67 8.76 10.86
CA LEU A 229 13.83 8.94 12.05
C LEU A 229 12.77 7.85 12.14
N TRP A 230 12.47 7.44 13.35
CA TRP A 230 11.30 6.63 13.68
C TRP A 230 10.39 7.42 14.61
N THR A 231 9.16 7.67 14.19
CA THR A 231 8.19 8.44 14.98
C THR A 231 7.00 7.61 15.45
N ALA A 232 6.44 7.99 16.58
CA ALA A 232 5.21 7.46 17.15
C ALA A 232 4.28 8.61 17.54
N LEU A 233 2.98 8.31 17.64
CA LEU A 233 1.93 9.26 18.00
C LEU A 233 1.18 8.79 19.22
N GLY A 234 0.94 9.70 20.15
CA GLY A 234 0.05 9.56 21.30
C GLY A 234 -1.20 10.42 21.11
N THR A 235 -2.36 9.91 21.47
CA THR A 235 -3.62 10.67 21.42
C THR A 235 -4.45 10.45 22.68
N GLU A 236 -5.15 11.50 23.10
CA GLU A 236 -6.10 11.49 24.21
C GLU A 236 -7.49 11.92 23.70
N ASN A 237 -8.43 10.99 23.60
CA ASN A 237 -9.80 11.27 23.17
C ASN A 237 -10.78 10.96 24.30
N GLY A 238 -10.96 11.91 25.21
CA GLY A 238 -11.82 11.72 26.37
C GLY A 238 -11.17 10.73 27.34
N LYS A 239 -11.75 9.53 27.49
CA LYS A 239 -11.18 8.45 28.32
C LYS A 239 -10.22 7.53 27.54
N GLU A 240 -10.21 7.63 26.21
CA GLU A 240 -9.37 6.77 25.37
C GLU A 240 -8.00 7.41 25.18
N ILE A 241 -6.99 6.87 25.85
CA ILE A 241 -5.59 7.24 25.65
C ILE A 241 -4.91 6.11 24.86
N SER A 242 -4.25 6.45 23.77
CA SER A 242 -3.58 5.45 22.93
C SER A 242 -2.31 5.99 22.29
N SER A 243 -1.38 5.10 21.98
CA SER A 243 -0.19 5.40 21.20
C SER A 243 0.02 4.37 20.09
N ARG A 244 0.61 4.80 18.99
CA ARG A 244 0.92 3.94 17.84
C ARG A 244 2.19 4.38 17.15
N GLY A 245 2.88 3.43 16.54
CA GLY A 245 4.14 3.64 15.83
C GLY A 245 4.60 2.33 15.18
N TRP A 246 5.75 2.24 14.52
CA TRP A 246 6.61 3.35 14.14
C TRP A 246 6.37 3.73 12.69
N TRP A 247 6.45 5.02 12.39
CA TRP A 247 6.64 5.49 11.01
C TRP A 247 8.12 5.80 10.80
N ASN A 248 8.72 5.19 9.77
CA ASN A 248 10.07 5.53 9.33
C ASN A 248 10.01 6.76 8.41
N ILE A 249 10.83 7.76 8.68
CA ILE A 249 10.98 8.96 7.87
C ILE A 249 12.44 9.04 7.41
N LYS A 250 12.65 8.75 6.13
CA LYS A 250 13.96 8.83 5.47
C LYS A 250 14.51 10.27 5.56
N ILE A 251 15.83 10.39 5.48
CA ILE A 251 16.55 11.68 5.50
C ILE A 251 15.96 12.60 4.42
N ASP A 252 15.79 13.88 4.75
CA ASP A 252 15.21 14.93 3.91
C ASP A 252 13.76 14.69 3.44
N LYS A 253 13.09 13.65 3.93
CA LYS A 253 11.69 13.37 3.58
C LYS A 253 10.71 13.88 4.63
N CYS A 254 9.50 14.16 4.15
CA CYS A 254 8.34 14.45 4.98
C CYS A 254 7.31 13.33 4.80
N THR A 255 6.67 12.92 5.89
CA THR A 255 5.63 11.88 5.87
C THR A 255 4.40 12.40 6.61
N GLN A 256 3.26 12.39 5.93
CA GLN A 256 1.97 12.69 6.55
C GLN A 256 1.49 11.47 7.34
N ILE A 257 1.50 11.58 8.66
CA ILE A 257 1.15 10.48 9.58
C ILE A 257 -0.30 10.57 10.09
N ILE A 258 -0.90 11.77 9.99
CA ILE A 258 -2.34 11.99 10.17
C ILE A 258 -2.82 12.84 9.00
N ASN A 259 -3.88 12.40 8.33
CA ASN A 259 -4.50 13.06 7.17
C ASN A 259 -5.95 13.48 7.44
N ARG A 260 -6.29 13.63 8.72
CA ARG A 260 -7.59 14.08 9.20
C ARG A 260 -7.41 15.22 10.18
N LYS A 261 -8.48 15.96 10.45
CA LYS A 261 -8.47 16.95 11.53
C LYS A 261 -8.05 16.28 12.83
N LEU A 262 -7.05 16.85 13.49
CA LEU A 262 -6.55 16.40 14.78
C LEU A 262 -6.76 17.50 15.82
N ASN A 263 -6.87 17.09 17.08
CA ASN A 263 -6.88 18.02 18.19
C ASN A 263 -5.44 18.12 18.72
N SER A 264 -4.72 19.17 18.34
CA SER A 264 -3.30 19.31 18.69
C SER A 264 -3.08 19.35 20.20
N LYS A 265 -4.02 19.91 20.97
CA LYS A 265 -3.99 19.92 22.44
C LYS A 265 -4.02 18.51 23.05
N LYS A 266 -4.49 17.51 22.31
CA LYS A 266 -4.61 16.13 22.78
C LYS A 266 -3.81 15.15 21.92
N THR A 267 -2.87 15.65 21.13
CA THR A 267 -2.02 14.84 20.28
C THR A 267 -0.57 15.12 20.64
N TYR A 268 0.18 14.05 20.80
CA TYR A 268 1.56 14.05 21.21
C TYR A 268 2.36 13.23 20.21
N TYR A 269 3.64 13.51 20.08
CA TYR A 269 4.53 12.77 19.21
C TYR A 269 5.83 12.42 19.94
N PHE A 270 6.40 11.32 19.52
CA PHE A 270 7.72 10.88 19.95
C PHE A 270 8.52 10.57 18.69
N ALA A 271 9.81 10.81 18.74
CA ALA A 271 10.71 10.42 17.67
C ALA A 271 12.01 9.89 18.26
N ARG A 272 12.61 8.94 17.56
CA ARG A 272 13.97 8.51 17.76
C ARG A 272 14.77 8.63 16.46
N SER A 273 15.99 9.12 16.55
CA SER A 273 16.95 9.20 15.45
C SER A 273 17.97 8.07 15.57
N GLU A 274 18.33 7.45 14.45
CA GLU A 274 19.46 6.50 14.41
C GLU A 274 20.78 7.27 14.57
N THR A 275 21.67 6.88 15.49
CA THR A 275 23.00 7.50 15.55
C THR A 275 23.95 6.86 14.54
N LYS A 276 24.78 7.69 13.89
CA LYS A 276 25.88 7.23 13.01
C LYS A 276 27.15 6.81 13.76
N ASP A 277 27.21 6.96 15.08
CA ASP A 277 28.44 6.67 15.82
C ASP A 277 28.76 5.17 15.94
N ILE A 278 29.68 4.79 15.05
CA ILE A 278 30.71 3.75 15.12
C ILE A 278 30.27 2.31 14.80
N MET A 279 30.51 1.98 13.53
CA MET A 279 30.81 0.65 13.00
C MET A 279 32.04 -0.01 13.67
N LYS A 280 32.01 -0.25 14.99
CA LYS A 280 33.04 -1.07 15.69
C LYS A 280 32.48 -2.05 16.71
N SER A 281 31.17 -2.23 16.78
CA SER A 281 30.60 -3.44 17.37
C SER A 281 29.45 -3.87 16.50
N GLU A 282 29.47 -5.12 16.06
CA GLU A 282 28.44 -5.72 15.19
C GLU A 282 27.06 -5.83 15.86
N GLU A 283 26.82 -5.18 17.02
CA GLU A 283 25.68 -5.48 17.90
C GLU A 283 24.83 -4.30 18.37
N GLY A 284 25.06 -3.04 17.96
CA GLY A 284 24.26 -1.95 18.55
C GLY A 284 24.04 -0.71 17.70
N LYS A 285 22.94 -0.67 16.94
CA LYS A 285 22.35 0.62 16.55
C LYS A 285 21.85 1.32 17.82
N LYS A 286 22.48 2.43 18.21
CA LYS A 286 21.97 3.30 19.27
C LYS A 286 20.96 4.30 18.67
N TYR A 287 19.93 4.61 19.45
CA TYR A 287 18.90 5.57 19.08
C TYR A 287 18.95 6.74 20.05
N LEU A 288 18.93 7.97 19.53
CA LEU A 288 18.67 9.18 20.32
C LEU A 288 17.18 9.45 20.30
N ASN A 289 16.62 9.89 21.43
CA ASN A 289 15.20 10.20 21.55
C ASN A 289 15.01 11.72 21.52
N ILE A 290 13.85 12.16 21.06
CA ILE A 290 13.52 13.58 21.07
C ILE A 290 13.61 14.15 22.50
N ILE A 291 14.30 15.28 22.66
CA ILE A 291 14.42 16.02 23.92
C ILE A 291 13.09 16.71 24.17
N ALA A 292 12.25 16.16 25.01
CA ALA A 292 10.95 16.74 25.31
C ALA A 292 11.06 17.74 26.49
N ASP A 293 10.50 18.94 26.36
CA ASP A 293 10.43 19.91 27.46
C ASP A 293 9.50 19.37 28.55
N LYS A 294 9.97 19.34 29.81
CA LYS A 294 9.22 18.86 30.97
C LYS A 294 7.80 19.44 31.02
N ALA A 295 7.60 20.70 30.63
CA ALA A 295 6.30 21.35 30.64
C ALA A 295 5.31 20.83 29.56
N SER A 296 5.80 20.20 28.49
CA SER A 296 5.01 19.74 27.33
C SER A 296 5.10 18.24 27.09
N THR A 297 5.50 17.46 28.11
CA THR A 297 5.64 16.00 28.01
C THR A 297 4.42 15.25 28.53
N LYS A 298 4.14 14.08 27.94
CA LYS A 298 3.16 13.11 28.44
C LYS A 298 3.66 11.69 28.26
N ASN A 299 3.50 10.86 29.27
CA ASN A 299 3.86 9.44 29.18
C ASN A 299 2.88 8.68 28.28
N PHE A 300 3.42 7.82 27.43
CA PHE A 300 2.73 6.83 26.60
C PHE A 300 3.56 5.55 26.49
N CYS A 301 2.92 4.46 26.09
CA CYS A 301 3.58 3.19 25.84
C CYS A 301 4.17 3.11 24.43
N ILE A 302 5.35 2.51 24.27
CA ILE A 302 5.99 2.21 22.98
C ILE A 302 6.52 0.78 22.92
N SER A 303 6.80 0.25 21.73
CA SER A 303 7.49 -1.03 21.55
C SER A 303 8.70 -0.86 20.63
N ASN A 304 9.57 -1.86 20.53
CA ASN A 304 10.72 -1.83 19.61
C ASN A 304 10.30 -2.02 18.14
N SER A 305 9.21 -2.77 17.90
CA SER A 305 8.58 -3.00 16.59
C SER A 305 7.34 -2.12 16.37
N LYS A 306 6.72 -2.20 15.19
CA LYS A 306 5.42 -1.56 14.92
C LYS A 306 4.39 -2.00 15.97
N PHE A 307 3.64 -1.05 16.52
CA PHE A 307 2.77 -1.24 17.69
C PHE A 307 1.54 -0.34 17.68
N SER A 308 0.55 -0.72 18.50
CA SER A 308 -0.63 0.07 18.83
C SER A 308 -1.05 -0.25 20.26
N ALA A 309 -0.75 0.66 21.20
CA ALA A 309 -1.12 0.54 22.61
C ALA A 309 -2.38 1.37 22.91
N ILE A 310 -3.30 0.80 23.68
CA ILE A 310 -4.58 1.43 24.09
C ILE A 310 -4.54 1.95 25.53
N THR A 311 -3.33 2.15 26.06
CA THR A 311 -3.05 2.62 27.42
C THR A 311 -1.79 3.47 27.41
N ASN A 312 -1.64 4.29 28.44
CA ASN A 312 -0.41 5.02 28.74
C ASN A 312 0.12 4.75 30.17
N ILE A 313 -0.44 3.75 30.83
CA ILE A 313 -0.05 3.28 32.17
C ILE A 313 0.27 1.79 32.11
N ASN A 314 1.06 1.31 33.09
CA ASN A 314 1.46 -0.09 33.21
C ASN A 314 2.01 -0.64 31.88
N CYS A 315 2.82 0.17 31.18
CA CYS A 315 3.34 -0.18 29.86
C CYS A 315 4.13 -1.49 29.92
N THR A 316 4.99 -1.65 30.91
CA THR A 316 5.81 -2.86 31.12
C THR A 316 4.98 -4.12 31.29
N VAL A 317 3.92 -4.07 32.10
CA VAL A 317 2.98 -5.19 32.30
C VAL A 317 2.26 -5.56 31.00
N SER A 318 2.06 -4.59 30.12
CA SER A 318 1.41 -4.76 28.82
C SER A 318 2.40 -5.09 27.68
N GLY A 319 3.66 -5.37 27.98
CA GLY A 319 4.70 -5.69 26.99
C GLY A 319 5.24 -4.49 26.21
N TYR A 320 5.09 -3.29 26.76
CA TYR A 320 5.57 -2.02 26.21
C TYR A 320 6.62 -1.37 27.13
N TYR A 321 7.23 -0.29 26.65
CA TYR A 321 8.12 0.58 27.40
C TYR A 321 7.47 1.95 27.58
N ASP A 322 7.75 2.61 28.71
CA ASP A 322 7.34 3.98 28.94
C ASP A 322 8.19 4.95 28.10
N ALA A 323 7.54 5.94 27.49
CA ALA A 323 8.21 7.02 26.78
C ALA A 323 7.48 8.35 26.95
N GLN A 324 8.25 9.43 26.99
CA GLN A 324 7.74 10.79 27.11
C GLN A 324 7.54 11.41 25.74
N PHE A 325 6.29 11.62 25.35
CA PHE A 325 5.93 12.26 24.08
C PHE A 325 5.83 13.76 24.27
N ARG A 326 6.31 14.53 23.29
CA ARG A 326 6.16 15.99 23.23
C ARG A 326 4.76 16.34 22.68
N GLN A 327 4.07 17.30 23.28
CA GLN A 327 2.78 17.77 22.78
C GLN A 327 2.94 18.47 21.42
N LEU A 328 1.96 18.33 20.54
CA LEU A 328 1.94 19.10 19.30
C LEU A 328 1.62 20.59 19.58
N PRO A 329 2.27 21.53 18.86
CA PRO A 329 1.88 22.93 18.84
C PRO A 329 0.38 23.11 18.61
N THR A 330 -0.27 23.94 19.42
CA THR A 330 -1.73 23.97 19.55
C THR A 330 -2.45 24.85 18.54
N ASP A 331 -1.73 25.68 17.81
CA ASP A 331 -2.30 26.86 17.16
C ASP A 331 -2.46 26.72 15.64
N ILE A 332 -2.17 25.53 15.10
CA ILE A 332 -2.06 25.31 13.65
C ILE A 332 -2.87 24.09 13.21
N VAL A 333 -3.81 24.30 12.29
CA VAL A 333 -4.48 23.24 11.53
C VAL A 333 -3.59 22.86 10.35
N GLY A 334 -3.33 21.55 10.16
CA GLY A 334 -2.39 21.10 9.12
C GLY A 334 -0.95 21.34 9.57
N LEU A 335 -0.56 20.70 10.67
CA LEU A 335 0.71 20.92 11.32
C LEU A 335 1.83 20.19 10.59
N THR A 336 2.94 20.89 10.34
CA THR A 336 4.20 20.26 9.95
C THR A 336 5.19 20.38 11.10
N VAL A 337 5.64 19.26 11.64
CA VAL A 337 6.72 19.19 12.62
C VAL A 337 8.00 18.85 11.88
N THR A 338 8.96 19.77 11.90
CA THR A 338 10.29 19.55 11.33
C THR A 338 11.24 19.19 12.45
N LEU A 339 11.90 18.04 12.35
CA LEU A 339 12.87 17.56 13.32
C LEU A 339 14.29 17.72 12.77
N THR A 340 15.13 18.38 13.55
CA THR A 340 16.54 18.65 13.28
C THR A 340 17.43 17.94 14.30
N ASN A 341 18.75 17.93 14.10
CA ASN A 341 19.65 17.30 15.07
C ASN A 341 19.52 17.91 16.48
N ASN A 342 19.15 19.19 16.59
CA ASN A 342 18.96 19.88 17.88
C ASN A 342 17.73 19.42 18.66
N ASP A 343 16.82 18.65 18.04
CA ASP A 343 15.67 18.08 18.71
C ASP A 343 16.01 16.81 19.50
N PHE A 344 17.21 16.24 19.34
CA PHE A 344 17.69 14.99 19.92
C PHE A 344 18.94 15.22 20.78
#